data_AF-X1TMF7-F1
#
_entry.id   AF-X1TMF7-F1
#
_cell.length_a   1.000
_cell.length_b   1.000
_cell.length_c   1.000
_cell.angle_alpha   90.00
_cell.angle_beta   90.00
_cell.angle_gamma   90.00
#
_symmetry.space_group_name_H-M   'P 1'
#
loop_
_entity.id
_entity.type
_entity.pdbx_description
1 polymer ?
#
loop_
_entity_poly.entity_id
_entity_poly.type
_entity_poly.pdbx_seq_one_letter_code
_entity_poly.pdbx_strand_id
1 'polypeptide(L)'
;CIEGPAFSSRSESDIYRSWGCDVIGMTSVTEAKLCREAEICYANMNLVSDYDVWHEVGEPVSVEMILENLRQNIHNAKAIIKKAVAALPRHRSGQCECAQALKNCIVTQSDSIPEEIKEKLRFIIEKYIK
;
A
#
# COMPACT_ATOMS: atom_id res chain seq x y z
N CYS A 1 -8.70 3.10 2.57
CA CYS A 1 -8.57 1.63 2.69
C CYS A 1 -9.52 1.21 3.79
N ILE A 2 -10.44 0.31 3.47
CA ILE A 2 -11.41 -0.24 4.43
C ILE A 2 -11.00 -1.66 4.81
N GLU A 3 -11.61 -2.21 5.86
CA GLU A 3 -11.32 -3.59 6.30
C GLU A 3 -11.83 -4.65 5.32
N GLY A 4 -13.02 -4.45 4.72
CA GLY A 4 -13.69 -5.51 3.95
C GLY A 4 -14.24 -6.63 4.84
N PRO A 5 -14.69 -7.78 4.28
CA PRO A 5 -14.74 -8.13 2.85
C PRO A 5 -15.95 -7.53 2.12
N ALA A 6 -16.90 -6.94 2.85
CA ALA A 6 -18.06 -6.29 2.25
C ALA A 6 -17.64 -5.00 1.52
N PHE A 7 -18.31 -4.71 0.42
CA PHE A 7 -18.25 -3.38 -0.20
C PHE A 7 -18.88 -2.33 0.72
N SER A 8 -18.53 -1.08 0.48
CA SER A 8 -19.11 0.04 1.24
C SER A 8 -20.60 0.17 0.92
N SER A 9 -21.36 0.65 1.88
CA SER A 9 -22.67 1.25 1.63
C SER A 9 -22.50 2.60 0.92
N ARG A 10 -23.56 3.07 0.25
CA ARG A 10 -23.55 4.38 -0.42
C ARG A 10 -23.20 5.52 0.54
N SER A 11 -23.76 5.49 1.74
CA SER A 11 -23.48 6.50 2.77
C SER A 11 -22.00 6.53 3.17
N GLU A 12 -21.34 5.37 3.24
CA GLU A 12 -19.88 5.31 3.49
C GLU A 12 -19.10 5.87 2.30
N SER A 13 -19.45 5.51 1.07
CA SER A 13 -18.82 6.06 -0.14
C SER A 13 -18.94 7.57 -0.20
N ASP A 14 -20.09 8.14 0.13
CA ASP A 14 -20.31 9.60 0.18
C ASP A 14 -19.45 10.28 1.24
N ILE A 15 -19.29 9.66 2.42
CA ILE A 15 -18.39 10.15 3.47
C ILE A 15 -16.94 10.16 2.96
N TYR A 16 -16.46 9.06 2.35
CA TYR A 16 -15.09 9.00 1.84
C TYR A 16 -14.83 10.06 0.77
N ARG A 17 -15.80 10.31 -0.11
CA ARG A 17 -15.74 11.38 -1.11
C ARG A 17 -15.72 12.76 -0.45
N SER A 18 -16.51 12.97 0.61
CA SER A 18 -16.49 14.23 1.37
C SER A 18 -15.13 14.50 2.04
N TRP A 19 -14.36 13.44 2.34
CA TRP A 19 -12.98 13.55 2.84
C TRP A 19 -11.95 13.77 1.72
N GLY A 20 -12.38 13.81 0.45
CA GLY A 20 -11.49 13.97 -0.70
C GLY A 20 -10.75 12.69 -1.10
N CYS A 21 -11.29 11.51 -0.76
CA CYS A 21 -10.72 10.24 -1.23
C CYS A 21 -11.15 9.94 -2.67
N ASP A 22 -10.19 9.64 -3.55
CA ASP A 22 -10.45 9.35 -4.97
C ASP A 22 -10.65 7.87 -5.28
N VAL A 23 -9.99 6.98 -4.54
CA VAL A 23 -9.97 5.53 -4.78
C VAL A 23 -10.14 4.77 -3.46
N ILE A 24 -10.90 3.68 -3.51
CA ILE A 24 -11.12 2.77 -2.39
C ILE A 24 -10.49 1.40 -2.67
N GLY A 25 -10.11 0.70 -1.60
CA GLY A 25 -9.47 -0.61 -1.64
C GLY A 25 -9.31 -1.18 -0.23
N MET A 26 -8.77 -2.39 -0.11
CA MET A 26 -8.75 -3.15 1.16
C MET A 26 -7.35 -3.62 1.60
N THR A 27 -6.29 -3.34 0.84
CA THR A 27 -4.98 -4.00 1.06
C THR A 27 -3.83 -3.05 1.42
N SER A 28 -3.84 -1.80 0.96
CA SER A 28 -2.60 -1.00 0.92
C SER A 28 -2.17 -0.38 2.25
N VAL A 29 -3.07 -0.18 3.23
CA VAL A 29 -2.73 0.59 4.45
C VAL A 29 -1.68 -0.12 5.31
N THR A 30 -1.90 -1.40 5.64
CA THR A 30 -0.97 -2.15 6.48
C THR A 30 0.32 -2.44 5.73
N GLU A 31 0.23 -2.77 4.44
CA GLU A 31 1.40 -3.00 3.59
C GLU A 31 2.31 -1.77 3.50
N ALA A 32 1.76 -0.58 3.22
CA ALA A 32 2.53 0.65 3.14
C ALA A 32 3.22 1.03 4.46
N LYS A 33 2.55 0.78 5.60
CA LYS A 33 3.11 1.02 6.94
C LYS A 33 4.27 0.06 7.23
N LEU A 34 4.09 -1.24 6.97
CA LEU A 34 5.14 -2.24 7.17
C LEU A 34 6.35 -1.99 6.26
N CYS A 35 6.14 -1.63 5.00
CA CYS A 35 7.25 -1.24 4.12
C CYS A 35 8.00 -0.01 4.63
N ARG A 36 7.29 0.96 5.24
CA ARG A 36 7.92 2.13 5.83
C ARG A 36 8.78 1.77 7.03
N GLU A 37 8.29 0.91 7.93
CA GLU A 37 9.06 0.41 9.08
C GLU A 37 10.30 -0.38 8.63
N ALA A 38 10.17 -1.17 7.56
CA ALA A 38 11.27 -1.94 6.98
C ALA A 38 12.22 -1.12 6.07
N GLU A 39 12.07 0.21 5.99
CA GLU A 39 12.90 1.10 5.16
C GLU A 39 12.89 0.77 3.64
N ILE A 40 11.78 0.18 3.16
CA ILE A 40 11.54 -0.20 1.77
C ILE A 40 10.84 0.97 1.03
N CYS A 41 11.35 1.33 -0.15
CA CYS A 41 10.65 2.27 -1.02
C CYS A 41 9.36 1.64 -1.54
N TYR A 42 8.21 2.16 -1.09
CA TYR A 42 6.90 1.64 -1.46
C TYR A 42 6.15 2.63 -2.36
N ALA A 43 5.59 2.11 -3.44
CA ALA A 43 4.67 2.82 -4.31
C ALA A 43 3.55 1.85 -4.70
N ASN A 44 2.33 2.37 -4.83
CA ASN A 44 1.16 1.58 -5.19
C ASN A 44 0.62 2.06 -6.55
N MET A 45 0.24 1.10 -7.41
CA MET A 45 -0.45 1.31 -8.67
C MET A 45 -1.87 0.76 -8.53
N ASN A 46 -2.83 1.65 -8.29
CA ASN A 46 -4.24 1.26 -8.20
C ASN A 46 -4.83 1.08 -9.60
N LEU A 47 -5.47 -0.07 -9.82
CA LEU A 47 -6.15 -0.40 -11.07
C LEU A 47 -7.64 -0.27 -10.83
N VAL A 48 -8.24 0.82 -11.30
CA VAL A 48 -9.68 1.09 -11.10
C VAL A 48 -10.49 0.01 -11.85
N SER A 49 -11.29 -0.75 -11.12
CA SER A 49 -12.18 -1.79 -11.66
C SER A 49 -13.60 -1.27 -11.92
N ASP A 50 -14.05 -0.34 -11.10
CA ASP A 50 -15.42 0.15 -11.06
C ASP A 50 -15.48 1.48 -10.28
N TYR A 51 -16.68 2.05 -10.18
CA TYR A 51 -16.94 3.32 -9.51
C TYR A 51 -17.46 3.16 -8.08
N ASP A 52 -17.23 2.03 -7.41
CA ASP A 52 -17.84 1.73 -6.12
C ASP A 52 -19.39 1.89 -6.20
N VAL A 53 -20.08 2.07 -5.07
CA VAL A 53 -21.55 2.13 -5.04
C VAL A 53 -22.15 3.55 -5.11
N TRP A 54 -21.32 4.59 -5.32
CA TRP A 54 -21.78 5.99 -5.35
C TRP A 54 -22.35 6.43 -6.71
N HIS A 55 -22.00 5.74 -7.79
CA HIS A 55 -22.42 6.15 -9.13
C HIS A 55 -23.86 5.71 -9.43
N GLU A 56 -24.80 6.67 -9.48
CA GLU A 56 -26.22 6.39 -9.68
C GLU A 56 -26.63 6.17 -11.15
N VAL A 57 -25.78 6.56 -12.12
CA VAL A 57 -26.09 6.53 -13.56
C VAL A 57 -25.28 5.42 -14.23
N GLY A 58 -25.63 4.15 -14.02
CA GLY A 58 -24.97 3.01 -14.64
C GLY A 58 -25.51 1.67 -14.15
N GLU A 59 -25.08 0.57 -14.77
CA GLU A 59 -25.37 -0.75 -14.22
C GLU A 59 -24.70 -0.89 -12.83
N PRO A 60 -25.38 -1.47 -11.84
CA PRO A 60 -24.79 -1.73 -10.53
C PRO A 60 -23.54 -2.60 -10.68
N VAL A 61 -22.55 -2.37 -9.81
CA VAL A 61 -21.30 -3.13 -9.82
C VAL A 61 -21.61 -4.64 -9.72
N SER A 62 -21.27 -5.38 -10.77
CA SER A 62 -21.39 -6.84 -10.84
C SER A 62 -20.02 -7.50 -10.79
N VAL A 63 -19.99 -8.75 -10.33
CA VAL A 63 -18.75 -9.54 -10.27
C VAL A 63 -18.18 -9.74 -11.67
N GLU A 64 -19.05 -9.94 -12.67
CA GLU A 64 -18.69 -10.13 -14.06
C GLU A 64 -17.99 -8.89 -14.65
N MET A 65 -18.53 -7.69 -14.39
CA MET A 65 -17.92 -6.43 -14.83
C MET A 65 -16.54 -6.23 -14.20
N ILE A 66 -16.41 -6.51 -12.90
CA ILE A 66 -15.12 -6.45 -12.20
C ILE A 66 -14.11 -7.40 -12.85
N LEU A 67 -14.49 -8.65 -13.11
CA LEU A 67 -13.59 -9.67 -13.65
C LEU A 67 -13.11 -9.31 -15.06
N GLU A 68 -13.97 -8.73 -15.90
CA GLU A 68 -13.58 -8.33 -17.26
C GLU A 68 -12.62 -7.12 -17.23
N ASN A 69 -12.93 -6.08 -16.47
CA ASN A 69 -12.04 -4.93 -16.30
C ASN A 69 -10.70 -5.34 -15.68
N LEU A 70 -10.72 -6.29 -14.73
CA LEU A 70 -9.53 -6.83 -14.09
C LEU A 70 -8.60 -7.53 -15.08
N ARG A 71 -9.13 -8.29 -16.07
CA ARG A 71 -8.30 -8.92 -17.12
C ARG A 71 -7.57 -7.89 -17.97
N GLN A 72 -8.28 -6.84 -18.40
CA GLN A 72 -7.67 -5.75 -19.18
C GLN A 72 -6.62 -4.99 -18.36
N ASN A 73 -6.94 -4.70 -17.09
CA ASN A 73 -6.04 -4.07 -16.15
C ASN A 73 -4.78 -4.88 -15.90
N ILE A 74 -4.86 -6.22 -15.82
CA ILE A 74 -3.67 -7.09 -15.67
C ILE A 74 -2.69 -6.92 -16.83
N HIS A 75 -3.18 -6.84 -18.07
CA HIS A 75 -2.31 -6.67 -19.24
C HIS A 75 -1.53 -5.35 -19.15
N ASN A 76 -2.24 -4.26 -18.87
CA ASN A 76 -1.66 -2.92 -18.73
C ASN A 76 -0.68 -2.85 -17.56
N ALA A 77 -1.06 -3.41 -16.41
CA ALA A 77 -0.23 -3.46 -15.22
C ALA A 77 1.11 -4.16 -15.47
N LYS A 78 1.10 -5.33 -16.14
CA LYS A 78 2.33 -6.04 -16.50
C LYS A 78 3.25 -5.19 -17.38
N ALA A 79 2.68 -4.49 -18.37
CA ALA A 79 3.45 -3.62 -19.26
C ALA A 79 4.05 -2.42 -18.50
N ILE A 80 3.28 -1.80 -17.61
CA ILE A 80 3.72 -0.67 -16.79
C ILE A 80 4.82 -1.12 -15.82
N ILE A 81 4.63 -2.23 -15.09
CA ILE A 81 5.62 -2.77 -14.16
C ILE A 81 6.94 -3.05 -14.87
N LYS A 82 6.91 -3.68 -16.06
CA LYS A 82 8.12 -3.95 -16.85
C LYS A 82 8.88 -2.66 -17.19
N LYS A 83 8.16 -1.61 -17.60
CA LYS A 83 8.76 -0.30 -17.91
C LYS A 83 9.28 0.40 -16.65
N ALA A 84 8.52 0.37 -15.57
CA ALA A 84 8.87 0.99 -14.29
C ALA A 84 10.16 0.35 -13.73
N VAL A 85 10.22 -0.98 -13.66
CA VAL A 85 11.42 -1.70 -13.20
C VAL A 85 12.63 -1.43 -14.08
N ALA A 86 12.46 -1.36 -15.40
CA ALA A 86 13.55 -1.01 -16.31
C ALA A 86 14.05 0.45 -16.16
N ALA A 87 13.17 1.36 -15.73
CA ALA A 87 13.50 2.76 -15.51
C ALA A 87 14.06 3.04 -14.09
N LEU A 88 13.91 2.11 -13.15
CA LEU A 88 14.45 2.27 -11.80
C LEU A 88 15.98 2.32 -11.83
N PRO A 89 16.61 3.20 -11.03
CA PRO A 89 18.05 3.22 -10.93
C PRO A 89 18.57 1.93 -10.28
N ARG A 90 19.75 1.46 -10.71
CA ARG A 90 20.39 0.25 -10.14
C ARG A 90 20.71 0.38 -8.65
N HIS A 91 20.94 1.59 -8.19
CA HIS A 91 21.22 1.91 -6.80
C HIS A 91 20.23 2.95 -6.31
N ARG A 92 19.84 2.84 -5.04
CA ARG A 92 19.01 3.84 -4.38
C ARG A 92 19.76 5.17 -4.39
N SER A 93 19.09 6.26 -4.76
CA SER A 93 19.69 7.59 -4.70
C SER A 93 19.97 7.99 -3.24
N GLY A 94 21.04 8.74 -3.00
CA GLY A 94 21.36 9.27 -1.66
C GLY A 94 20.35 10.28 -1.11
N GLN A 95 19.36 10.69 -1.92
CA GLN A 95 18.29 11.62 -1.55
C GLN A 95 17.02 10.91 -1.05
N CYS A 96 16.97 9.58 -1.11
CA CYS A 96 15.77 8.82 -0.73
C CYS A 96 15.67 8.61 0.79
N GLU A 97 14.77 9.35 1.43
CA GLU A 97 14.53 9.30 2.88
C GLU A 97 13.98 7.96 3.37
N CYS A 98 13.36 7.16 2.50
CA CYS A 98 12.84 5.84 2.88
C CYS A 98 13.92 4.93 3.49
N ALA A 99 15.19 5.12 3.13
CA ALA A 99 16.32 4.35 3.66
C ALA A 99 16.67 4.68 5.12
N GLN A 100 16.03 5.68 5.72
CA GLN A 100 16.26 6.09 7.10
C GLN A 100 14.94 6.32 7.84
N ALA A 101 13.83 5.80 7.30
CA ALA A 101 12.50 6.06 7.83
C ALA A 101 12.30 5.57 9.27
N LEU A 102 13.05 4.56 9.71
CA LEU A 102 12.96 4.02 11.06
C LEU A 102 13.86 4.78 12.07
N LYS A 103 14.77 5.64 11.56
CA LYS A 103 15.68 6.41 12.39
C LYS A 103 14.89 7.28 13.36
N ASN A 104 15.21 7.17 14.65
CA ASN A 104 14.55 7.89 15.75
C ASN A 104 13.05 7.53 15.97
N CYS A 105 12.56 6.44 15.37
CA CYS A 105 11.18 5.97 15.60
C CYS A 105 11.10 4.83 16.64
N ILE A 106 12.23 4.29 17.06
CA ILE A 106 12.30 3.25 18.10
C ILE A 106 12.39 3.93 19.47
N VAL A 107 11.30 3.85 20.23
CA VAL A 107 11.20 4.46 21.57
C VAL A 107 11.76 3.54 22.65
N THR A 108 11.66 2.23 22.47
CA THR A 108 12.15 1.24 23.45
C THR A 108 13.66 1.34 23.59
N GLN A 109 14.14 1.47 24.83
CA GLN A 109 15.58 1.49 25.13
C GLN A 109 16.21 0.16 24.72
N SER A 110 17.36 0.21 24.03
CA SER A 110 18.06 -0.96 23.47
C SER A 110 18.27 -2.08 24.49
N ASP A 111 18.61 -1.71 25.73
CA ASP A 111 18.98 -2.63 26.80
C ASP A 111 17.75 -3.28 27.46
N SER A 112 16.55 -2.74 27.19
CA SER A 112 15.26 -3.29 27.64
C SER A 112 14.61 -4.22 26.62
N ILE A 113 15.18 -4.37 25.42
CA ILE A 113 14.63 -5.22 24.37
C ILE A 113 15.14 -6.66 24.60
N PRO A 114 14.26 -7.64 24.82
CA PRO A 114 14.67 -9.04 24.96
C PRO A 114 15.42 -9.53 23.73
N GLU A 115 16.43 -10.38 23.92
CA GLU A 115 17.26 -10.90 22.84
C GLU A 115 16.45 -11.64 21.76
N GLU A 116 15.40 -12.36 22.18
CA GLU A 116 14.46 -13.02 21.26
C GLU A 116 13.80 -12.03 20.28
N ILE A 117 13.44 -10.84 20.77
CA ILE A 117 12.82 -9.78 19.95
C ILE A 117 13.86 -9.12 19.04
N LYS A 118 15.10 -8.92 19.53
CA LYS A 118 16.20 -8.42 18.71
C LYS A 118 16.44 -9.34 17.50
N GLU A 119 16.52 -10.65 17.74
CA GLU A 119 16.69 -11.64 16.67
C GLU A 119 15.48 -11.69 15.72
N LYS A 120 14.25 -11.69 16.26
CA LYS A 120 13.02 -11.73 15.46
C LYS A 120 12.90 -10.54 14.49
N LEU A 121 13.34 -9.36 14.94
CA LEU A 121 13.22 -8.10 14.19
C LEU A 121 14.52 -7.66 13.52
N ARG A 122 15.59 -8.46 13.56
CA ARG A 122 16.95 -8.05 13.17
C ARG A 122 17.03 -7.33 11.83
N PHE A 123 16.34 -7.84 10.80
CA PHE A 123 16.36 -7.27 9.44
C PHE A 123 15.73 -5.87 9.34
N ILE A 124 15.01 -5.44 10.37
CA ILE A 124 14.35 -4.14 10.47
C ILE A 124 15.17 -3.22 11.39
N ILE A 125 15.60 -3.72 12.56
CA ILE A 125 16.12 -2.86 13.65
C ILE A 125 17.65 -2.88 13.83
N GLU A 126 18.38 -3.86 13.26
CA GLU A 126 19.83 -4.07 13.54
C GLU A 126 20.71 -2.85 13.25
N LYS A 127 20.29 -2.01 12.32
CA LYS A 127 20.98 -0.76 11.96
C LYS A 127 20.97 0.28 13.08
N TYR A 128 19.98 0.21 13.99
CA TYR A 128 19.72 1.22 15.01
C TYR A 128 19.89 0.69 16.43
N ILE A 129 19.73 -0.61 16.64
CA ILE A 129 19.83 -1.26 17.94
C ILE A 129 21.07 -2.14 17.94
N LYS A 130 21.99 -1.86 18.86
CA LYS A 130 23.15 -2.72 19.17
C LYS A 130 22.85 -3.65 20.34
#